data_AF-A0A1F6H6P5-F1
#
_entry.id   AF-A0A1F6H6P5-F1
#
_cell.length_a   1.000
_cell.length_b   1.000
_cell.length_c   1.000
_cell.angle_alpha   90.00
_cell.angle_beta   90.00
_cell.angle_gamma   90.00
#
_symmetry.space_group_name_H-M   'P 1'
#
loop_
_entity.id
_entity.type
_entity.pdbx_description
1 polymer ?
#
loop_
_entity_poly.entity_id
_entity_poly.type
_entity_poly.pdbx_seq_one_letter_code
_entity_poly.pdbx_strand_id
1 'polypeptide(L)'
;MKKTRRSRRLEKKTKRNIILTLLGIAVVFIFIVKLGIPLMANFALFVSGFRTGPETKAKDNLFIQPPILNSIPFATNSAQLEISGKAIKNGTLQLFINDQLVNSEIVNEDGNFKFIQTLDSGENQIKTKVEINGRKSDFSDIFTVVYKSSAPSITIDVPADGEEFSKEQKTANVAGKVDSGTTVTVNGFWAIVDESNTYSYSLPLKNGENEIIVVATDQAGNKAEKTIKVKYSE
;
A
#
# COMPACT_ATOMS: atom_id res chain seq x y z
N MET A 1 -70.76 48.64 64.06
CA MET A 1 -71.22 48.96 62.69
C MET A 1 -72.04 47.81 62.10
N LYS A 2 -73.33 48.03 61.77
CA LYS A 2 -74.26 47.00 61.25
C LYS A 2 -74.00 46.75 59.75
N LYS A 3 -73.55 45.55 59.37
CA LYS A 3 -73.40 45.15 57.96
C LYS A 3 -74.76 45.19 57.23
N THR A 4 -74.87 46.03 56.20
CA THR A 4 -76.07 46.27 55.38
C THR A 4 -76.52 45.00 54.64
N ARG A 5 -77.84 44.79 54.45
CA ARG A 5 -78.42 43.57 53.83
C ARG A 5 -77.81 43.20 52.45
N ARG A 6 -77.31 44.18 51.69
CA ARG A 6 -76.66 43.99 50.38
C ARG A 6 -75.28 43.32 50.49
N SER A 7 -74.49 43.62 51.53
CA SER A 7 -73.15 43.03 51.70
C SER A 7 -73.20 41.55 52.09
N ARG A 8 -74.19 41.16 52.92
CA ARG A 8 -74.42 39.74 53.27
C ARG A 8 -74.81 38.88 52.06
N ARG A 9 -75.55 39.44 51.09
CA ARG A 9 -75.90 38.75 49.83
C ARG A 9 -74.68 38.62 48.92
N LEU A 10 -73.85 39.65 48.83
CA LEU A 10 -72.60 39.61 48.07
C LEU A 10 -71.64 38.56 48.63
N GLU A 11 -71.46 38.53 49.95
CA GLU A 11 -70.59 37.58 50.66
C GLU A 11 -71.04 36.11 50.49
N LYS A 12 -72.37 35.87 50.46
CA LYS A 12 -72.90 34.53 50.13
C LYS A 12 -72.65 34.15 48.66
N LYS A 13 -72.78 35.11 47.73
CA LYS A 13 -72.54 34.87 46.30
C LYS A 13 -71.06 34.62 46.01
N THR A 14 -70.15 35.36 46.65
CA THR A 14 -68.71 35.15 46.52
C THR A 14 -68.26 33.84 47.14
N LYS A 15 -68.73 33.49 48.34
CA LYS A 15 -68.44 32.17 48.95
C LYS A 15 -68.91 31.02 48.06
N ARG A 16 -70.11 31.12 47.48
CA ARG A 16 -70.62 30.11 46.52
C ARG A 16 -69.74 30.00 45.28
N ASN A 17 -69.35 31.13 44.69
CA ASN A 17 -68.50 31.14 43.50
C ASN A 17 -67.10 30.56 43.79
N ILE A 18 -66.50 30.89 44.93
CA ILE A 18 -65.20 30.35 45.35
C ILE A 18 -65.25 28.82 45.54
N ILE A 19 -66.31 28.32 46.16
CA ILE A 19 -66.51 26.88 46.33
C ILE A 19 -66.66 26.18 44.97
N LEU A 20 -67.44 26.76 44.05
CA LEU A 20 -67.61 26.21 42.70
C LEU A 20 -66.29 26.22 41.91
N THR A 21 -65.47 27.27 42.02
CA THR A 21 -64.16 27.31 41.35
C THR A 21 -63.17 26.30 41.94
N LEU A 22 -63.14 26.14 43.27
CA LEU A 22 -62.32 25.13 43.93
C LEU A 22 -62.72 23.72 43.52
N LEU A 23 -64.03 23.46 43.42
CA LEU A 23 -64.55 22.17 42.99
C LEU A 23 -64.21 21.89 41.52
N GLY A 24 -64.28 22.91 40.66
CA GLY A 24 -63.84 22.82 39.26
C GLY A 24 -62.35 22.48 39.13
N ILE A 25 -61.48 23.15 39.89
CA ILE A 25 -60.04 22.86 39.92
C ILE A 25 -59.77 21.44 40.41
N ALA A 26 -60.48 20.99 41.45
CA ALA A 26 -60.34 19.64 41.96
C ALA A 26 -60.72 18.57 40.92
N VAL A 27 -61.80 18.79 40.15
CA VAL A 27 -62.21 17.88 39.07
C VAL A 27 -61.16 17.82 37.96
N VAL A 28 -60.63 18.96 37.52
CA VAL A 28 -59.55 19.01 36.51
C VAL A 28 -58.29 18.30 37.03
N PHE A 29 -57.93 18.52 38.30
CA PHE A 29 -56.78 17.85 38.91
C PHE A 29 -56.95 16.33 38.95
N ILE A 30 -58.14 15.85 39.36
CA ILE A 30 -58.47 14.42 39.35
C ILE A 30 -58.36 13.85 37.92
N PHE A 31 -58.83 14.59 36.92
CA PHE A 31 -58.76 14.16 35.52
C PHE A 31 -57.32 14.08 35.01
N ILE A 32 -56.46 15.05 35.33
CA ILE A 32 -55.03 15.02 34.97
C ILE A 32 -54.33 13.83 35.61
N VAL A 33 -54.55 13.59 36.90
CA VAL A 33 -53.88 12.50 37.62
C VAL A 33 -54.40 11.14 37.19
N LYS A 34 -55.72 10.98 37.04
CA LYS A 34 -56.33 9.68 36.69
C LYS A 34 -56.27 9.35 35.21
N LEU A 35 -56.33 10.33 34.31
CA LEU A 35 -56.37 10.10 32.87
C LEU A 35 -55.10 10.58 32.17
N GLY A 36 -54.59 11.76 32.52
CA GLY A 36 -53.42 12.35 31.86
C GLY A 36 -52.13 11.56 32.07
N ILE A 37 -51.78 11.24 33.32
CA ILE A 37 -50.53 10.52 33.64
C ILE A 37 -50.49 9.13 32.98
N PRO A 38 -51.54 8.28 33.07
CA PRO A 38 -51.54 6.98 32.39
C PRO A 38 -51.49 7.08 30.87
N LEU A 39 -52.15 8.08 30.26
CA LEU A 39 -52.08 8.30 28.81
C LEU A 39 -50.65 8.62 28.37
N MET A 40 -49.94 9.47 29.12
CA MET A 40 -48.56 9.85 28.82
C MET A 40 -47.59 8.68 28.99
N ALA A 41 -47.76 7.86 30.03
CA ALA A 41 -46.94 6.66 30.22
C ALA A 41 -47.11 5.67 29.06
N ASN A 42 -48.36 5.42 28.63
CA ASN A 42 -48.65 4.54 27.51
C ASN A 42 -48.14 5.12 26.17
N PHE A 43 -48.25 6.44 25.98
CA PHE A 43 -47.71 7.13 24.81
C PHE A 43 -46.17 7.07 24.76
N ALA A 44 -45.50 7.22 25.91
CA ALA A 44 -44.04 7.09 26.00
C ALA A 44 -43.57 5.68 25.62
N LEU A 45 -44.30 4.64 26.04
CA LEU A 45 -44.02 3.25 25.64
C LEU A 45 -44.27 3.01 24.14
N PHE A 46 -45.33 3.60 23.58
CA PHE A 46 -45.62 3.53 22.14
C PHE A 46 -44.54 4.22 21.30
N VAL A 47 -44.09 5.41 21.71
CA VAL A 47 -42.99 6.13 21.04
C VAL A 47 -41.64 5.45 21.27
N SER A 48 -41.41 4.78 22.40
CA SER A 48 -40.19 3.98 22.59
C SER A 48 -40.16 2.76 21.66
N GLY A 49 -41.31 2.14 21.38
CA GLY A 49 -41.41 1.08 20.36
C GLY A 49 -41.13 1.58 18.93
N PHE A 50 -41.30 2.88 18.69
CA PHE A 50 -40.89 3.54 17.45
C PHE A 50 -39.42 4.02 17.45
N ARG A 51 -38.78 4.12 18.63
CA ARG A 51 -37.38 4.52 18.79
C ARG A 51 -36.40 3.35 18.87
N THR A 52 -36.89 2.11 18.94
CA THR A 52 -36.12 0.97 18.43
C THR A 52 -36.18 1.00 16.90
N GLY A 53 -35.52 1.99 16.31
CA GLY A 53 -34.90 1.75 15.01
C GLY A 53 -34.05 0.48 15.14
N PRO A 54 -33.84 -0.30 14.06
CA PRO A 54 -32.96 -1.46 14.16
C PRO A 54 -31.68 -0.94 14.82
N GLU A 55 -31.31 -1.53 15.95
CA GLU A 55 -29.95 -1.40 16.42
C GLU A 55 -29.12 -1.71 15.19
N THR A 56 -28.49 -0.69 14.62
CA THR A 56 -27.39 -0.91 13.72
C THR A 56 -26.41 -1.65 14.60
N LYS A 57 -26.46 -2.99 14.56
CA LYS A 57 -25.30 -3.81 14.81
C LYS A 57 -24.26 -3.13 13.96
N ALA A 58 -23.39 -2.35 14.58
CA ALA A 58 -22.13 -2.01 13.95
C ALA A 58 -21.63 -3.37 13.51
N LYS A 59 -21.61 -3.63 12.20
CA LYS A 59 -20.81 -4.73 11.68
C LYS A 59 -19.47 -4.43 12.29
N ASP A 60 -19.07 -5.25 13.25
CA ASP A 60 -17.76 -5.25 13.85
C ASP A 60 -16.82 -5.71 12.72
N ASN A 61 -16.61 -4.77 11.79
CA ASN A 61 -15.70 -4.87 10.68
C ASN A 61 -14.35 -4.54 11.31
N LEU A 62 -13.88 -5.47 12.14
CA LEU A 62 -12.54 -5.51 12.67
C LEU A 62 -11.60 -5.40 11.48
N PHE A 63 -11.14 -4.18 11.23
CA PHE A 63 -10.20 -3.87 10.16
C PHE A 63 -8.88 -4.58 10.49
N ILE A 64 -8.47 -5.48 9.60
CA ILE A 64 -7.19 -6.18 9.73
C ILE A 64 -6.20 -5.43 8.86
N GLN A 65 -5.14 -4.91 9.50
CA GLN A 65 -4.09 -4.19 8.78
C GLN A 65 -3.43 -5.10 7.73
N PRO A 66 -3.27 -4.62 6.48
CA PRO A 66 -2.52 -5.32 5.45
C PRO A 66 -1.07 -5.57 5.89
N PRO A 67 -0.45 -6.68 5.46
CA PRO A 67 0.97 -6.89 5.65
C PRO A 67 1.79 -5.83 4.93
N ILE A 68 2.97 -5.53 5.46
CA ILE A 68 3.94 -4.62 4.88
C ILE A 68 5.16 -5.44 4.47
N LEU A 69 5.52 -5.39 3.19
CA LEU A 69 6.74 -6.04 2.68
C LEU A 69 7.94 -5.11 2.86
N ASN A 70 9.09 -5.69 3.15
CA ASN A 70 10.37 -5.00 3.04
C ASN A 70 10.69 -4.73 1.58
N SER A 71 11.65 -3.84 1.32
CA SER A 71 12.08 -3.50 -0.04
C SER A 71 12.50 -4.74 -0.81
N ILE A 72 11.89 -4.94 -1.99
CA ILE A 72 12.23 -5.99 -2.95
C ILE A 72 12.98 -5.32 -4.12
N PRO A 73 14.08 -5.90 -4.63
CA PRO A 73 14.74 -5.38 -5.81
C PRO A 73 13.81 -5.41 -7.03
N PHE A 74 13.93 -4.43 -7.93
CA PHE A 74 13.12 -4.37 -9.14
C PHE A 74 13.56 -5.43 -10.18
N ALA A 75 14.78 -5.94 -10.10
CA ALA A 75 15.29 -7.04 -10.92
C ALA A 75 16.32 -7.89 -10.16
N THR A 76 16.45 -9.17 -10.54
CA THR A 76 17.38 -10.12 -9.93
C THR A 76 17.85 -11.16 -10.95
N ASN A 77 19.08 -11.63 -10.80
CA ASN A 77 19.61 -12.78 -11.53
C ASN A 77 19.48 -14.12 -10.79
N SER A 78 18.99 -14.08 -9.54
CA SER A 78 18.67 -15.28 -8.76
C SER A 78 17.21 -15.65 -8.94
N ALA A 79 16.95 -16.91 -9.29
CA ALA A 79 15.59 -17.46 -9.29
C ALA A 79 14.99 -17.50 -7.88
N GLN A 80 15.81 -17.57 -6.83
CA GLN A 80 15.34 -17.56 -5.45
C GLN A 80 15.35 -16.13 -4.92
N LEU A 81 14.20 -15.69 -4.42
CA LEU A 81 14.01 -14.40 -3.79
C LEU A 81 13.56 -14.57 -2.34
N GLU A 82 14.22 -13.83 -1.46
CA GLU A 82 13.80 -13.68 -0.08
C GLU A 82 12.74 -12.57 0.01
N ILE A 83 11.57 -12.92 0.54
CA ILE A 83 10.45 -12.01 0.73
C ILE A 83 10.21 -11.91 2.24
N SER A 84 10.47 -10.74 2.81
CA SER A 84 10.33 -10.51 4.25
C SER A 84 9.49 -9.27 4.52
N GLY A 85 8.99 -9.15 5.75
CA GLY A 85 8.17 -8.00 6.12
C GLY A 85 7.54 -8.14 7.50
N LYS A 86 6.52 -7.30 7.72
CA LYS A 86 5.72 -7.27 8.95
C LYS A 86 4.27 -7.56 8.67
N ALA A 87 3.65 -8.30 9.56
CA ALA A 87 2.24 -8.63 9.51
C ALA A 87 1.68 -8.70 10.92
N ILE A 88 0.36 -8.71 11.03
CA ILE A 88 -0.32 -8.89 12.32
C ILE A 88 -0.05 -10.31 12.85
N LYS A 89 0.37 -10.39 14.12
CA LYS A 89 0.70 -11.65 14.81
C LYS A 89 -0.49 -12.60 14.91
N ASN A 90 -0.22 -13.90 15.04
CA ASN A 90 -1.22 -14.97 15.18
C ASN A 90 -2.22 -15.05 14.02
N GLY A 91 -1.91 -14.40 12.89
CA GLY A 91 -2.62 -14.55 11.63
C GLY A 91 -1.90 -15.48 10.68
N THR A 92 -2.65 -16.06 9.75
CA THR A 92 -2.11 -16.83 8.63
C THR A 92 -1.80 -15.87 7.49
N LEU A 93 -0.52 -15.63 7.25
CA LEU A 93 -0.03 -14.86 6.11
C LEU A 93 -0.04 -15.74 4.86
N GLN A 94 -0.62 -15.22 3.78
CA GLN A 94 -0.72 -15.85 2.48
C GLN A 94 0.11 -15.03 1.48
N LEU A 95 1.08 -15.68 0.84
CA LEU A 95 1.96 -15.11 -0.19
C LEU A 95 1.44 -15.45 -1.58
N PHE A 96 1.27 -14.42 -2.40
CA PHE A 96 0.84 -14.55 -3.78
C PHE A 96 1.96 -14.08 -4.72
N ILE A 97 2.23 -14.88 -5.75
CA ILE A 97 3.03 -14.50 -6.91
C ILE A 97 2.18 -14.69 -8.15
N ASN A 98 2.10 -13.68 -9.01
CA ASN A 98 1.31 -13.70 -10.25
C ASN A 98 -0.15 -14.13 -9.99
N ASP A 99 -0.76 -13.55 -8.95
CA ASP A 99 -2.12 -13.86 -8.45
C ASP A 99 -2.35 -15.29 -7.93
N GLN A 100 -1.33 -16.15 -7.93
CA GLN A 100 -1.41 -17.50 -7.40
C GLN A 100 -0.90 -17.57 -5.96
N LEU A 101 -1.62 -18.28 -5.09
CA LEU A 101 -1.17 -18.57 -3.72
C LEU A 101 0.00 -19.56 -3.80
N VAL A 102 1.21 -19.10 -3.49
CA VAL A 102 2.43 -19.91 -3.58
C VAL A 102 2.91 -20.42 -2.23
N ASN A 103 2.63 -19.68 -1.15
CA ASN A 103 3.02 -20.08 0.20
C ASN A 103 2.05 -19.48 1.24
N SER A 104 1.98 -20.11 2.42
CA SER A 104 1.19 -19.63 3.55
C SER A 104 1.80 -20.08 4.88
N GLU A 105 1.99 -19.15 5.82
CA GLU A 105 2.57 -19.44 7.14
C GLU A 105 1.88 -18.62 8.25
N ILE A 106 2.01 -19.06 9.49
CA ILE A 106 1.52 -18.30 10.65
C ILE A 106 2.56 -17.24 11.01
N VAL A 107 2.13 -16.00 11.20
CA VAL A 107 3.01 -14.89 11.59
C VAL A 107 3.47 -15.08 13.04
N ASN A 108 4.78 -15.06 13.24
CA ASN A 108 5.43 -15.19 14.54
C ASN A 108 4.99 -14.09 15.53
N GLU A 109 5.25 -14.32 16.83
CA GLU A 109 4.85 -13.38 17.90
C GLU A 109 5.46 -11.98 17.74
N ASP A 110 6.63 -11.88 17.12
CA ASP A 110 7.32 -10.63 16.80
C ASP A 110 6.71 -9.86 15.61
N GLY A 111 5.74 -10.46 14.91
CA GLY A 111 5.08 -9.88 13.74
C GLY A 111 5.92 -9.91 12.46
N ASN A 112 7.12 -10.48 12.49
CA ASN A 112 7.99 -10.60 11.32
C ASN A 112 7.73 -11.92 10.58
N PHE A 113 7.86 -11.89 9.25
CA PHE A 113 7.81 -13.08 8.41
C PHE A 113 8.95 -13.09 7.39
N LYS A 114 9.25 -14.27 6.87
CA LYS A 114 10.25 -14.48 5.84
C LYS A 114 9.89 -15.72 5.01
N PHE A 115 9.79 -15.54 3.70
CA PHE A 115 9.66 -16.60 2.72
C PHE A 115 10.87 -16.62 1.81
N ILE A 116 11.24 -17.80 1.33
CA ILE A 116 12.14 -17.97 0.19
C ILE A 116 11.30 -18.59 -0.92
N GLN A 117 11.18 -17.88 -2.03
CA GLN A 117 10.32 -18.31 -3.13
C GLN A 117 11.08 -18.31 -4.46
N THR A 118 10.78 -19.30 -5.29
CA THR A 118 11.29 -19.37 -6.67
C THR A 118 10.42 -18.50 -7.58
N LEU A 119 11.08 -17.64 -8.37
CA LEU A 119 10.49 -16.76 -9.36
C LEU A 119 10.41 -17.43 -10.74
N ASP A 120 9.39 -17.09 -11.50
CA ASP A 120 9.30 -17.42 -12.92
C ASP A 120 10.17 -16.46 -13.74
N SER A 121 10.64 -16.90 -14.91
CA SER A 121 11.41 -16.00 -15.79
C SER A 121 10.57 -14.79 -16.24
N GLY A 122 11.17 -13.61 -16.21
CA GLY A 122 10.49 -12.36 -16.54
C GLY A 122 9.86 -11.69 -15.31
N GLU A 123 8.76 -10.99 -15.51
CA GLU A 123 8.08 -10.22 -14.46
C GLU A 123 7.35 -11.13 -13.47
N ASN A 124 7.49 -10.84 -12.18
CA ASN A 124 6.80 -11.50 -11.09
C ASN A 124 6.14 -10.45 -10.19
N GLN A 125 4.83 -10.56 -10.00
CA GLN A 125 4.06 -9.68 -9.12
C GLN A 125 3.84 -10.31 -7.76
N ILE A 126 4.43 -9.72 -6.72
CA ILE A 126 4.44 -10.22 -5.35
C ILE A 126 3.48 -9.39 -4.51
N LYS A 127 2.57 -10.06 -3.81
CA LYS A 127 1.69 -9.44 -2.81
C LYS A 127 1.34 -10.42 -1.71
N THR A 128 0.97 -9.90 -0.56
CA THR A 128 0.62 -10.71 0.61
C THR A 128 -0.68 -10.23 1.24
N LYS A 129 -1.36 -11.12 1.97
CA LYS A 129 -2.47 -10.75 2.86
C LYS A 129 -2.48 -11.67 4.08
N VAL A 130 -3.03 -11.21 5.18
CA VAL A 130 -3.28 -12.04 6.37
C VAL A 130 -4.75 -12.41 6.49
N GLU A 131 -4.98 -13.64 6.95
CA GLU A 131 -6.25 -14.15 7.45
C GLU A 131 -6.18 -14.43 8.96
N ILE A 132 -7.13 -13.89 9.74
CA ILE A 132 -7.28 -14.17 11.18
C ILE A 132 -8.75 -14.52 11.45
N ASN A 133 -9.00 -15.67 12.09
CA ASN A 133 -10.34 -16.12 12.49
C ASN A 133 -11.35 -16.08 11.32
N GLY A 134 -10.92 -16.48 10.12
CA GLY A 134 -11.73 -16.49 8.89
C GLY A 134 -11.99 -15.11 8.26
N ARG A 135 -11.42 -14.02 8.81
CA ARG A 135 -11.45 -12.69 8.23
C ARG A 135 -10.12 -12.38 7.53
N LYS A 136 -10.18 -11.73 6.37
CA LYS A 136 -9.02 -11.37 5.56
C LYS A 136 -8.76 -9.87 5.61
N SER A 137 -7.48 -9.49 5.59
CA SER A 137 -7.03 -8.14 5.30
C SER A 137 -7.11 -7.84 3.80
N ASP A 138 -6.99 -6.56 3.45
CA ASP A 138 -6.64 -6.17 2.08
C ASP A 138 -5.22 -6.67 1.75
N PHE A 139 -4.88 -6.67 0.45
CA PHE A 139 -3.52 -7.00 0.03
C PHE A 139 -2.53 -5.91 0.46
N SER A 140 -1.28 -6.33 0.64
CA SER A 140 -0.13 -5.44 0.67
C SER A 140 0.01 -4.67 -0.64
N ASP A 141 0.92 -3.70 -0.67
CA ASP A 141 1.43 -3.15 -1.92
C ASP A 141 1.95 -4.27 -2.83
N ILE A 142 1.81 -4.07 -4.14
CA ILE A 142 2.28 -4.99 -5.17
C ILE A 142 3.71 -4.61 -5.52
N PHE A 143 4.63 -5.56 -5.36
CA PHE A 143 6.02 -5.42 -5.81
C PHE A 143 6.20 -6.19 -7.10
N THR A 144 6.79 -5.55 -8.11
CA THR A 144 7.16 -6.21 -9.36
C THR A 144 8.66 -6.43 -9.40
N VAL A 145 9.09 -7.67 -9.61
CA VAL A 145 10.49 -8.04 -9.76
C VAL A 145 10.69 -8.78 -11.07
N VAL A 146 11.71 -8.37 -11.84
CA VAL A 146 12.10 -9.06 -13.08
C VAL A 146 13.20 -10.09 -12.76
N TYR A 147 12.90 -11.36 -12.95
CA TYR A 147 13.92 -12.41 -12.91
C TYR A 147 14.50 -12.62 -14.32
N LYS A 148 15.81 -12.35 -14.46
CA LYS A 148 16.56 -12.59 -15.69
C LYS A 148 17.91 -13.19 -15.36
N SER A 149 18.18 -14.41 -15.83
CA SER A 149 19.44 -15.12 -15.59
C SER A 149 20.45 -15.06 -16.73
N SER A 150 20.04 -14.59 -17.92
CA SER A 150 20.91 -14.50 -19.08
C SER A 150 21.77 -13.24 -19.05
N ALA A 151 23.06 -13.41 -19.36
CA ALA A 151 23.97 -12.30 -19.59
C ALA A 151 23.52 -11.44 -20.78
N PRO A 152 23.74 -10.11 -20.74
CA PRO A 152 23.43 -9.25 -21.87
C PRO A 152 24.31 -9.57 -23.08
N SER A 153 23.80 -9.35 -24.29
CA SER A 153 24.63 -9.37 -25.49
C SER A 153 25.49 -8.11 -25.58
N ILE A 154 26.74 -8.26 -26.04
CA ILE A 154 27.67 -7.15 -26.27
C ILE A 154 28.52 -7.41 -27.52
N THR A 155 28.78 -6.36 -28.28
CA THR A 155 29.65 -6.35 -29.48
C THR A 155 30.64 -5.20 -29.38
N ILE A 156 31.79 -5.34 -30.04
CA ILE A 156 32.74 -4.25 -30.25
C ILE A 156 32.86 -4.16 -31.77
N ASP A 157 32.23 -3.14 -32.35
CA ASP A 157 32.17 -2.95 -33.79
C ASP A 157 33.41 -2.16 -34.26
N VAL A 158 33.87 -1.23 -33.44
CA VAL A 158 35.13 -0.50 -33.60
C VAL A 158 35.80 -0.26 -32.24
N PRO A 159 37.14 -0.25 -32.16
CA PRO A 159 38.06 -0.70 -33.20
C PRO A 159 38.00 -2.21 -33.44
N ALA A 160 38.56 -2.67 -34.56
CA ALA A 160 38.74 -4.09 -34.82
C ALA A 160 39.87 -4.66 -33.92
N ASP A 161 39.80 -5.95 -33.61
CA ASP A 161 40.88 -6.61 -32.89
C ASP A 161 42.16 -6.63 -33.75
N GLY A 162 43.27 -6.18 -33.15
CA GLY A 162 44.56 -5.97 -33.80
C GLY A 162 44.70 -4.66 -34.58
N GLU A 163 43.73 -3.74 -34.51
CA GLU A 163 43.81 -2.47 -35.24
C GLU A 163 45.03 -1.63 -34.82
N GLU A 164 45.72 -1.04 -35.80
CA GLU A 164 46.91 -0.21 -35.58
C GLU A 164 46.57 1.29 -35.72
N PHE A 165 47.04 2.07 -34.76
CA PHE A 165 46.83 3.52 -34.66
C PHE A 165 48.16 4.26 -34.86
N SER A 166 48.14 5.26 -35.74
CA SER A 166 49.27 6.14 -36.04
C SER A 166 49.43 7.27 -35.04
N LYS A 167 50.57 7.98 -35.06
CA LYS A 167 50.92 9.09 -34.16
C LYS A 167 49.84 10.17 -34.04
N GLU A 168 49.08 10.41 -35.10
CA GLU A 168 48.01 11.40 -35.15
C GLU A 168 46.74 10.93 -34.40
N GLN A 169 46.60 9.62 -34.14
CA GLN A 169 45.41 8.98 -33.57
C GLN A 169 45.65 8.51 -32.12
N LYS A 170 45.84 9.47 -31.21
CA LYS A 170 46.11 9.19 -29.78
C LYS A 170 44.94 8.60 -28.99
N THR A 171 43.78 8.46 -29.62
CA THR A 171 42.54 7.97 -29.00
C THR A 171 41.85 6.98 -29.92
N ALA A 172 41.38 5.86 -29.37
CA ALA A 172 40.48 4.93 -30.05
C ALA A 172 39.03 5.22 -29.64
N ASN A 173 38.13 5.37 -30.61
CA ASN A 173 36.70 5.37 -30.34
C ASN A 173 36.23 3.92 -30.26
N VAL A 174 35.95 3.45 -29.04
CA VAL A 174 35.41 2.12 -28.78
C VAL A 174 33.90 2.21 -28.85
N ALA A 175 33.29 1.53 -29.82
CA ALA A 175 31.85 1.52 -30.00
C ALA A 175 31.35 0.14 -30.44
N GLY A 176 30.09 -0.13 -30.10
CA GLY A 176 29.39 -1.34 -30.50
C GLY A 176 27.97 -1.35 -29.96
N LYS A 177 27.30 -2.49 -30.04
CA LYS A 177 25.93 -2.67 -29.57
C LYS A 177 25.84 -3.48 -28.29
N VAL A 178 24.80 -3.20 -27.51
CA VAL A 178 24.46 -3.90 -26.27
C VAL A 178 22.94 -4.13 -26.19
N ASP A 179 22.49 -5.04 -25.33
CA ASP A 179 21.06 -5.19 -25.02
C ASP A 179 20.46 -3.95 -24.35
N SER A 180 19.16 -3.74 -24.54
CA SER A 180 18.42 -2.64 -23.91
C SER A 180 18.48 -2.67 -22.38
N GLY A 181 18.59 -1.49 -21.75
CA GLY A 181 18.63 -1.38 -20.29
C GLY A 181 19.95 -1.86 -19.68
N THR A 182 20.99 -2.01 -20.50
CA THR A 182 22.32 -2.42 -20.07
C THR A 182 23.23 -1.21 -19.92
N THR A 183 24.08 -1.24 -18.90
CA THR A 183 25.13 -0.24 -18.68
C THR A 183 26.47 -0.81 -19.18
N VAL A 184 27.33 0.04 -19.76
CA VAL A 184 28.60 -0.41 -20.36
C VAL A 184 29.77 0.33 -19.74
N THR A 185 30.86 -0.39 -19.48
CA THR A 185 32.15 0.18 -19.10
C THR A 185 33.25 -0.26 -20.06
N VAL A 186 34.18 0.63 -20.37
CA VAL A 186 35.38 0.38 -21.17
C VAL A 186 36.60 0.64 -20.29
N ASN A 187 37.40 -0.39 -20.02
CA ASN A 187 38.51 -0.37 -19.06
C ASN A 187 38.11 0.20 -17.68
N GLY A 188 36.89 -0.10 -17.23
CA GLY A 188 36.33 0.36 -15.96
C GLY A 188 35.73 1.77 -15.97
N PHE A 189 35.77 2.48 -17.09
CA PHE A 189 35.14 3.80 -17.26
C PHE A 189 33.78 3.68 -17.93
N TRP A 190 32.78 4.46 -17.48
CA TRP A 190 31.44 4.45 -18.06
C TRP A 190 31.45 4.90 -19.53
N ALA A 191 30.85 4.08 -20.40
CA ALA A 191 30.54 4.44 -21.78
C ALA A 191 29.11 4.99 -21.86
N ILE A 192 28.87 5.89 -22.81
CA ILE A 192 27.52 6.41 -23.07
C ILE A 192 26.80 5.38 -23.94
N VAL A 193 25.58 5.01 -23.56
CA VAL A 193 24.68 4.16 -24.37
C VAL A 193 23.53 5.03 -24.87
N ASP A 194 23.31 5.04 -26.18
CA ASP A 194 22.24 5.81 -26.81
C ASP A 194 20.90 5.04 -26.87
N GLU A 195 19.85 5.69 -27.37
CA GLU A 195 18.51 5.10 -27.53
C GLU A 195 18.47 3.93 -28.54
N SER A 196 19.47 3.83 -29.42
CA SER A 196 19.64 2.72 -30.36
C SER A 196 20.44 1.55 -29.76
N ASN A 197 20.72 1.60 -28.46
CA ASN A 197 21.57 0.66 -27.72
C ASN A 197 22.99 0.53 -28.31
N THR A 198 23.49 1.62 -28.91
CA THR A 198 24.88 1.74 -29.31
C THR A 198 25.64 2.42 -28.19
N TYR A 199 26.74 1.83 -27.75
CA TYR A 199 27.62 2.46 -26.79
C TYR A 199 28.83 3.06 -27.49
N SER A 200 29.39 4.13 -26.92
CA SER A 200 30.63 4.74 -27.39
C SER A 200 31.46 5.29 -26.24
N TYR A 201 32.78 5.13 -26.34
CA TYR A 201 33.76 5.68 -25.42
C TYR A 201 35.06 6.03 -26.15
N SER A 202 35.57 7.23 -25.91
CA SER A 202 36.87 7.67 -26.43
C SER A 202 37.99 7.27 -25.48
N LEU A 203 38.71 6.19 -25.79
CA LEU A 203 39.80 5.65 -24.98
C LEU A 203 41.16 6.26 -25.39
N PRO A 204 41.88 6.94 -24.47
CA PRO A 204 43.26 7.35 -24.72
C PRO A 204 44.20 6.13 -24.83
N LEU A 205 45.00 6.10 -25.88
CA LEU A 205 45.94 5.01 -26.15
C LEU A 205 47.33 5.30 -25.56
N LYS A 206 48.01 4.25 -25.11
CA LYS A 206 49.41 4.26 -24.69
C LYS A 206 50.29 3.68 -25.81
N ASN A 207 51.53 4.14 -25.93
CA ASN A 207 52.45 3.59 -26.93
C ASN A 207 52.65 2.08 -26.72
N GLY A 208 52.55 1.30 -27.80
CA GLY A 208 52.57 -0.16 -27.78
C GLY A 208 51.17 -0.80 -27.82
N GLU A 209 51.07 -2.01 -27.26
CA GLU A 209 49.82 -2.78 -27.18
C GLU A 209 48.90 -2.22 -26.08
N ASN A 210 47.62 -2.03 -26.40
CA ASN A 210 46.57 -1.61 -25.50
C ASN A 210 45.48 -2.67 -25.48
N GLU A 211 45.22 -3.21 -24.29
CA GLU A 211 44.08 -4.09 -24.05
C GLU A 211 42.84 -3.26 -23.72
N ILE A 212 41.75 -3.56 -24.41
CA ILE A 212 40.46 -2.90 -24.25
C ILE A 212 39.46 -3.95 -23.76
N ILE A 213 39.03 -3.80 -22.51
CA ILE A 213 38.04 -4.66 -21.86
C ILE A 213 36.73 -3.89 -21.81
N VAL A 214 35.70 -4.42 -22.44
CA VAL A 214 34.36 -3.87 -22.43
C VAL A 214 33.45 -4.78 -21.62
N VAL A 215 32.84 -4.25 -20.57
CA VAL A 215 31.91 -4.98 -19.69
C VAL A 215 30.53 -4.36 -19.77
N ALA A 216 29.54 -5.18 -20.12
CA ALA A 216 28.13 -4.86 -20.10
C ALA A 216 27.49 -5.44 -18.84
N THR A 217 26.68 -4.66 -18.11
CA THR A 217 25.93 -5.09 -16.93
C THR A 217 24.45 -4.71 -17.04
N ASP A 218 23.57 -5.71 -16.95
CA ASP A 218 22.12 -5.48 -17.04
C ASP A 218 21.48 -5.12 -15.68
N GLN A 219 20.18 -4.82 -15.70
CA GLN A 219 19.39 -4.45 -14.53
C GLN A 219 19.32 -5.52 -13.44
N ALA A 220 19.39 -6.80 -13.82
CA ALA A 220 19.38 -7.94 -12.91
C ALA A 220 20.79 -8.23 -12.34
N GLY A 221 21.81 -7.50 -12.79
CA GLY A 221 23.21 -7.65 -12.38
C GLY A 221 23.98 -8.71 -13.18
N ASN A 222 23.42 -9.22 -14.29
CA ASN A 222 24.17 -10.12 -15.17
C ASN A 222 25.23 -9.35 -15.95
N LYS A 223 26.37 -9.99 -16.16
CA LYS A 223 27.53 -9.37 -16.84
C LYS A 223 27.95 -10.14 -18.06
N ALA A 224 28.36 -9.40 -19.09
CA ALA A 224 29.08 -9.93 -20.24
C ALA A 224 30.35 -9.10 -20.46
N GLU A 225 31.44 -9.77 -20.84
CA GLU A 225 32.75 -9.15 -21.04
C GLU A 225 33.29 -9.51 -22.43
N LYS A 226 33.90 -8.53 -23.09
CA LYS A 226 34.66 -8.72 -24.33
C LYS A 226 35.98 -7.98 -24.24
N THR A 227 37.01 -8.60 -24.79
CA THR A 227 38.37 -8.05 -24.81
C THR A 227 38.91 -8.05 -26.22
N ILE A 228 39.50 -6.93 -26.62
CA ILE A 228 40.27 -6.79 -27.86
C ILE A 228 41.60 -6.11 -27.57
N LYS A 229 42.54 -6.23 -28.50
CA LYS A 229 43.84 -5.58 -28.43
C LYS A 229 44.02 -4.65 -29.60
N VAL A 230 44.57 -3.47 -29.36
CA VAL A 230 44.96 -2.53 -30.41
C VAL A 230 46.39 -2.08 -30.19
N LYS A 231 47.05 -1.62 -31.25
CA LYS A 231 48.44 -1.17 -31.16
C LYS A 231 48.53 0.29 -31.56
N TYR A 232 49.16 1.11 -30.73
CA TYR A 232 49.44 2.51 -31.05
C TYR A 232 50.94 2.72 -31.17
N SER A 233 51.38 3.37 -32.24
CA SER A 233 52.80 3.67 -32.49
C SER A 233 52.98 5.18 -32.70
N GLU A 234 53.79 5.80 -31.85
CA GLU A 234 54.13 7.24 -31.90
C GLU A 234 55.22 7.60 -32.94
#